data_AF-A0A9P4Z1T5-F1
#
_entry.id   AF-A0A9P4Z1T5-F1
#
_cell.length_a   1.000
_cell.length_b   1.000
_cell.length_c   1.000
_cell.angle_alpha   90.00
_cell.angle_beta   90.00
_cell.angle_gamma   90.00
#
_symmetry.space_group_name_H-M   'P 1'
#
loop_
_entity.id
_entity.type
_entity.pdbx_description
1 polymer ?
#
loop_
_entity_poly.entity_id
_entity_poly.type
_entity_poly.pdbx_seq_one_letter_code
_entity_poly.pdbx_strand_id
1 'polypeptide(L)'
;MSRPEDTLYEPLPLPRLHCACPISDQVARAADVYYDDSEARKYTTNSRIQNIQASMTHRALELLDLPGPSFILDVGCGSGLSGEILSSLDPDEGGPHVWVGMDVSPSMLDIALQRDTEGDLMLADIGQGVPFRAGSFDAAISISAIQWLCSAETSETSPAGRLSRFFNGLYASLKRGGRAVCQFYPKNDQQKKMITEAAVRAGFGAGLLEDDPGTKNVKLYLVLTVGNGGQSSDITGVVDGMDGVDIMDSRYKVNKTATSVVKKGSKAWIVKKKEQQERKGRVVKSTSKYTGRKRRVAF
;
A
#
# COMPACT_ATOMS: atom_id res chain seq x y z
N MET A 1 -33.52 24.83 -60.60
CA MET A 1 -33.22 25.25 -59.22
C MET A 1 -33.15 24.01 -58.35
N SER A 2 -31.98 23.37 -58.35
CA SER A 2 -31.65 22.16 -57.61
C SER A 2 -31.09 22.55 -56.23
N ARG A 3 -31.59 21.92 -55.17
CA ARG A 3 -31.05 22.05 -53.80
C ARG A 3 -29.74 21.26 -53.71
N PRO A 4 -28.67 21.76 -53.07
CA PRO A 4 -27.48 20.97 -52.81
C PRO A 4 -27.67 20.06 -51.61
N GLU A 5 -27.00 18.91 -51.71
CA GLU A 5 -27.06 17.72 -50.87
C GLU A 5 -26.43 17.87 -49.48
N ASP A 6 -26.83 16.95 -48.61
CA ASP A 6 -26.39 16.71 -47.24
C ASP A 6 -24.87 16.51 -47.13
N THR A 7 -24.17 17.41 -46.45
CA THR A 7 -22.82 17.17 -45.94
C THR A 7 -22.90 16.42 -44.60
N LEU A 8 -22.52 15.14 -44.64
CA LEU A 8 -22.27 14.28 -43.48
C LEU A 8 -21.10 14.84 -42.65
N TYR A 9 -21.31 14.95 -41.34
CA TYR A 9 -20.31 15.32 -40.35
C TYR A 9 -19.41 14.09 -40.08
N GLU A 10 -18.14 14.14 -40.46
CA GLU A 10 -17.12 13.20 -39.93
C GLU A 10 -16.62 13.70 -38.57
N PRO A 11 -16.57 12.85 -37.52
CA PRO A 11 -16.00 13.24 -36.24
C PRO A 11 -14.46 13.27 -36.32
N LEU A 12 -13.89 14.43 -36.01
CA LEU A 12 -12.44 14.61 -35.85
C LEU A 12 -11.90 13.69 -34.74
N PRO A 13 -10.78 12.98 -34.95
CA PRO A 13 -10.18 12.15 -33.92
C PRO A 13 -9.66 13.01 -32.76
N LEU A 14 -10.00 12.59 -31.53
CA LEU A 14 -9.51 13.22 -30.31
C LEU A 14 -7.96 13.12 -30.24
N PRO A 15 -7.25 14.18 -29.83
CA PRO A 15 -5.80 14.14 -29.73
C PRO A 15 -5.39 13.21 -28.57
N ARG A 16 -4.69 12.11 -28.89
CA ARG A 16 -3.93 11.32 -27.91
C ARG A 16 -2.81 12.22 -27.36
N LEU A 17 -2.95 12.67 -26.12
CA LEU A 17 -1.87 13.37 -25.41
C LEU A 17 -0.75 12.36 -25.12
N HIS A 18 0.22 12.25 -26.02
CA HIS A 18 1.53 11.71 -25.68
C HIS A 18 2.29 12.76 -24.85
N CYS A 19 2.14 12.70 -23.53
CA CYS A 19 3.00 13.44 -22.61
C CYS A 19 4.32 12.67 -22.48
N ALA A 20 5.27 12.94 -23.38
CA ALA A 20 6.63 12.46 -23.25
C ALA A 20 7.36 13.31 -22.19
N CYS A 21 7.38 12.83 -20.95
CA CYS A 21 8.34 13.32 -19.95
C CYS A 21 9.74 12.85 -20.39
N PRO A 22 10.75 13.72 -20.51
CA PRO A 22 12.11 13.29 -20.88
C PRO A 22 12.69 12.44 -19.75
N ILE A 23 12.63 11.12 -19.92
CA ILE A 23 13.27 10.16 -19.03
C ILE A 23 14.78 10.29 -19.25
N SER A 24 15.51 10.76 -18.24
CA SER A 24 16.97 10.66 -18.22
C SER A 24 17.36 9.17 -18.26
N ASP A 25 18.10 8.77 -19.29
CA ASP A 25 18.48 7.41 -19.74
C ASP A 25 19.24 6.51 -18.73
N GLN A 26 19.19 6.74 -17.41
CA GLN A 26 20.12 6.10 -16.48
C GLN A 26 19.56 5.43 -15.21
N VAL A 27 18.23 5.28 -15.00
CA VAL A 27 17.73 4.96 -13.64
C VAL A 27 16.94 3.64 -13.44
N ALA A 28 16.91 2.72 -14.41
CA ALA A 28 16.01 1.53 -14.36
C ALA A 28 16.67 0.14 -14.29
N ARG A 29 17.96 0.01 -13.95
CA ARG A 29 18.78 -1.15 -14.38
C ARG A 29 18.55 -2.53 -13.73
N ALA A 30 17.63 -2.72 -12.77
CA ALA A 30 17.47 -4.03 -12.12
C ALA A 30 16.32 -4.89 -12.68
N ALA A 31 15.11 -4.32 -12.81
CA ALA A 31 13.94 -5.05 -13.31
C ALA A 31 13.84 -4.99 -14.84
N ASP A 32 14.15 -3.83 -15.44
CA ASP A 32 14.16 -3.64 -16.90
C ASP A 32 15.20 -4.54 -17.58
N VAL A 33 16.38 -4.69 -16.96
CA VAL A 33 17.42 -5.62 -17.45
C VAL A 33 17.07 -7.09 -17.17
N TYR A 34 16.30 -7.37 -16.12
CA TYR A 34 15.88 -8.74 -15.82
C TYR A 34 14.82 -9.25 -16.81
N TYR A 35 13.92 -8.36 -17.25
CA TYR A 35 12.87 -8.68 -18.21
C TYR A 35 13.20 -8.11 -19.59
N ASP A 36 14.19 -8.70 -20.25
CA ASP A 36 14.36 -8.52 -21.69
C ASP A 36 13.19 -9.15 -22.48
N ASP A 37 13.12 -8.90 -23.79
CA ASP A 37 12.06 -9.41 -24.67
C ASP A 37 11.82 -10.93 -24.54
N SER A 38 12.87 -11.70 -24.26
CA SER A 38 12.80 -13.15 -24.16
C SER A 38 12.27 -13.62 -22.80
N GLU A 39 12.76 -13.03 -21.71
CA GLU A 39 12.34 -13.35 -20.35
C GLU A 39 10.94 -12.82 -20.06
N ALA A 40 10.58 -11.64 -20.58
CA ALA A 40 9.23 -11.08 -20.50
C ALA A 40 8.18 -12.00 -21.17
N ARG A 41 8.49 -12.53 -22.36
CA ARG A 41 7.61 -13.49 -23.07
C ARG A 41 7.48 -14.82 -22.33
N LYS A 42 8.59 -15.38 -21.81
CA LYS A 42 8.57 -16.62 -21.01
C LYS A 42 7.76 -16.43 -19.74
N TYR A 43 7.95 -15.31 -19.05
CA TYR A 43 7.22 -14.98 -17.83
C TYR A 43 5.71 -14.92 -18.10
N THR A 44 5.33 -14.20 -19.17
CA THR A 44 3.91 -13.97 -19.49
C THR A 44 3.20 -15.21 -20.01
N THR A 45 3.87 -16.09 -20.76
CA THR A 45 3.25 -17.29 -21.34
C THR A 45 3.23 -18.49 -20.39
N ASN A 46 3.93 -18.43 -19.26
CA ASN A 46 3.99 -19.52 -18.30
C ASN A 46 2.70 -19.59 -17.47
N SER A 47 1.88 -20.63 -17.72
CA SER A 47 0.60 -20.85 -17.03
C SER A 47 0.72 -20.91 -15.51
N ARG A 48 1.84 -21.41 -14.96
CA ARG A 48 2.07 -21.42 -13.52
C ARG A 48 2.25 -20.00 -12.98
N ILE A 49 2.99 -19.16 -13.69
CA ILE A 49 3.19 -17.75 -13.30
C ILE A 49 1.87 -17.00 -13.39
N GLN A 50 1.13 -17.16 -14.50
CA GLN A 50 -0.20 -16.57 -14.67
C GLN A 50 -1.14 -16.92 -13.51
N ASN A 51 -1.23 -18.22 -13.14
CA ASN A 51 -2.08 -18.66 -12.03
C ASN A 51 -1.66 -18.07 -10.68
N ILE A 52 -0.35 -17.94 -10.43
CA ILE A 52 0.17 -17.34 -9.19
C ILE A 52 -0.14 -15.84 -9.15
N GLN A 53 0.11 -15.11 -10.25
CA GLN A 53 -0.20 -13.68 -10.36
C GLN A 53 -1.71 -13.43 -10.20
N ALA A 54 -2.55 -14.25 -10.84
CA ALA A 54 -4.00 -14.15 -10.71
C ALA A 54 -4.47 -14.37 -9.27
N SER A 55 -4.01 -15.44 -8.62
CA SER A 55 -4.32 -15.72 -7.22
C SER A 55 -3.90 -14.57 -6.29
N MET A 56 -2.72 -13.96 -6.50
CA MET A 56 -2.28 -12.83 -5.69
C MET A 56 -3.06 -11.55 -5.97
N THR A 57 -3.51 -11.35 -7.22
CA THR A 57 -4.32 -10.20 -7.62
C THR A 57 -5.71 -10.28 -7.01
N HIS A 58 -6.39 -11.43 -7.11
CA HIS A 58 -7.69 -11.63 -6.44
C HIS A 58 -7.58 -11.46 -4.93
N ARG A 59 -6.53 -12.01 -4.31
CA ARG A 59 -6.29 -11.81 -2.88
C ARG A 59 -6.08 -10.35 -2.50
N ALA A 60 -5.33 -9.59 -3.32
CA ALA A 60 -5.14 -8.17 -3.08
C ALA A 60 -6.44 -7.36 -3.26
N LEU A 61 -7.31 -7.76 -4.20
CA LEU A 61 -8.64 -7.17 -4.38
C LEU A 61 -9.56 -7.42 -3.18
N GLU A 62 -9.56 -8.64 -2.62
CA GLU A 62 -10.28 -8.94 -1.37
C GLU A 62 -9.82 -8.03 -0.22
N LEU A 63 -8.51 -7.80 -0.09
CA LEU A 63 -7.94 -6.92 0.92
C LEU A 63 -8.21 -5.43 0.66
N LEU A 64 -8.40 -5.05 -0.60
CA LEU A 64 -8.82 -3.71 -0.99
C LEU A 64 -10.31 -3.46 -0.72
N ASP A 65 -11.13 -4.50 -0.64
CA ASP A 65 -12.54 -4.47 -0.18
C ASP A 65 -13.36 -3.31 -0.81
N LEU A 66 -13.21 -3.11 -2.12
CA LEU A 66 -13.78 -1.97 -2.81
C LEU A 66 -15.32 -2.07 -2.88
N PRO A 67 -16.05 -0.96 -2.69
CA PRO A 67 -17.52 -0.98 -2.67
C PRO A 67 -18.16 -1.16 -4.06
N GLY A 68 -17.36 -1.16 -5.13
CA GLY A 68 -17.82 -1.22 -6.51
C GLY A 68 -16.78 -0.70 -7.50
N PRO A 69 -17.19 -0.44 -8.76
CA PRO A 69 -16.33 0.09 -9.81
C PRO A 69 -15.51 1.28 -9.34
N SER A 70 -14.20 1.22 -9.56
CA SER A 70 -13.22 2.13 -8.97
C SER A 70 -12.15 2.47 -9.99
N PHE A 71 -11.47 3.60 -9.79
CA PHE A 71 -10.30 3.98 -10.57
C PHE A 71 -9.01 3.57 -9.84
N ILE A 72 -8.27 2.62 -10.41
CA ILE A 72 -7.16 1.91 -9.76
C ILE A 72 -5.82 2.23 -10.42
N LEU A 73 -4.79 2.44 -9.61
CA LEU A 73 -3.40 2.46 -10.08
C LEU A 73 -2.78 1.06 -9.91
N ASP A 74 -2.37 0.43 -11.00
CA ASP A 74 -1.59 -0.82 -11.00
C ASP A 74 -0.10 -0.52 -11.09
N VAL A 75 0.61 -0.68 -9.98
CA VAL A 75 2.02 -0.31 -9.82
C VAL A 75 2.90 -1.53 -10.08
N GLY A 76 3.73 -1.44 -11.12
CA GLY A 76 4.49 -2.58 -11.64
C GLY A 76 3.58 -3.53 -12.40
N CYS A 77 2.76 -2.98 -13.30
CA CYS A 77 1.69 -3.73 -14.00
C CYS A 77 2.24 -4.79 -14.96
N GLY A 78 3.53 -4.73 -15.31
CA GLY A 78 4.19 -5.68 -16.18
C GLY A 78 3.47 -5.86 -17.51
N SER A 79 3.16 -7.11 -17.85
CA SER A 79 2.45 -7.50 -19.06
C SER A 79 0.93 -7.49 -18.93
N GLY A 80 0.41 -6.77 -17.92
CA GLY A 80 -1.00 -6.51 -17.73
C GLY A 80 -1.81 -7.64 -17.11
N LEU A 81 -1.16 -8.69 -16.56
CA LEU A 81 -1.86 -9.84 -15.94
C LEU A 81 -2.80 -9.43 -14.81
N SER A 82 -2.37 -8.50 -13.95
CA SER A 82 -3.20 -7.96 -12.87
C SER A 82 -4.30 -7.05 -13.43
N GLY A 83 -3.97 -6.17 -14.38
CA GLY A 83 -4.91 -5.23 -15.00
C GLY A 83 -6.06 -5.90 -15.79
N GLU A 84 -5.79 -7.03 -16.45
CA GLU A 84 -6.85 -7.83 -17.09
C GLU A 84 -7.90 -8.29 -16.07
N ILE A 85 -7.46 -8.73 -14.90
CA ILE A 85 -8.37 -9.13 -13.81
C ILE A 85 -9.17 -7.91 -13.33
N LEU A 86 -8.54 -6.74 -13.17
CA LEU A 86 -9.24 -5.52 -12.79
C LEU A 86 -10.37 -5.16 -13.77
N SER A 87 -10.16 -5.42 -15.05
CA SER A 87 -11.12 -5.12 -16.13
C SER A 87 -12.19 -6.19 -16.27
N SER A 88 -11.88 -7.45 -15.92
CA SER A 88 -12.77 -8.59 -16.17
C SER A 88 -13.72 -8.93 -15.01
N LEU A 89 -13.64 -8.24 -13.87
CA LEU A 89 -14.53 -8.47 -12.73
C LEU A 89 -15.98 -8.07 -13.06
N ASP A 90 -16.91 -8.93 -12.70
CA ASP A 90 -18.34 -8.66 -12.86
C ASP A 90 -18.84 -7.59 -11.86
N PRO A 91 -19.95 -6.87 -12.17
CA PRO A 91 -20.57 -5.93 -11.24
C PRO A 91 -20.93 -6.49 -9.87
N ASP A 92 -21.34 -7.76 -9.80
CA ASP A 92 -21.67 -8.43 -8.54
C ASP A 92 -20.41 -8.73 -7.69
N GLU A 93 -19.23 -8.74 -8.32
CA GLU A 93 -17.92 -8.87 -7.66
C GLU A 93 -17.26 -7.49 -7.42
N GLY A 94 -17.97 -6.40 -7.73
CA GLY A 94 -17.51 -5.03 -7.54
C GLY A 94 -16.76 -4.42 -8.73
N GLY A 95 -16.68 -5.10 -9.87
CA GLY A 95 -16.06 -4.60 -11.10
C GLY A 95 -17.05 -4.06 -12.15
N PRO A 96 -16.62 -3.82 -13.39
CA PRO A 96 -15.22 -3.76 -13.83
C PRO A 96 -14.57 -2.47 -13.32
N HIS A 97 -13.27 -2.52 -13.06
CA HIS A 97 -12.49 -1.36 -12.65
C HIS A 97 -11.79 -0.71 -13.84
N VAL A 98 -11.70 0.62 -13.82
CA VAL A 98 -10.84 1.36 -14.76
C VAL A 98 -9.48 1.51 -14.10
N TRP A 99 -8.40 1.31 -14.85
CA TRP A 99 -7.07 1.33 -14.26
C TRP A 99 -6.02 1.96 -15.16
N VAL A 100 -4.94 2.43 -14.52
CA VAL A 100 -3.72 2.88 -15.19
C VAL A 100 -2.57 2.03 -14.66
N GLY A 101 -1.80 1.45 -15.58
CA GLY A 101 -0.62 0.65 -15.28
C GLY A 101 0.67 1.46 -15.38
N MET A 102 1.55 1.31 -14.39
CA MET A 102 2.92 1.81 -14.48
C MET A 102 3.91 0.65 -14.46
N ASP A 103 4.83 0.58 -15.41
CA ASP A 103 5.96 -0.35 -15.34
C ASP A 103 7.23 0.31 -15.85
N VAL A 104 8.38 -0.18 -15.40
CA VAL A 104 9.69 0.32 -15.80
C VAL A 104 10.22 -0.40 -17.04
N SER A 105 9.74 -1.61 -17.34
CA SER A 105 10.20 -2.44 -18.46
C SER A 105 9.40 -2.15 -19.74
N PRO A 106 10.03 -1.61 -20.80
CA PRO A 106 9.39 -1.44 -22.10
C PRO A 106 8.92 -2.77 -22.70
N SER A 107 9.70 -3.84 -22.53
CA SER A 107 9.39 -5.17 -23.06
C SER A 107 8.12 -5.77 -22.41
N MET A 108 7.91 -5.56 -21.11
CA MET A 108 6.68 -5.98 -20.44
C MET A 108 5.46 -5.19 -20.94
N LEU A 109 5.60 -3.87 -21.11
CA LEU A 109 4.53 -3.02 -21.63
C LEU A 109 4.18 -3.31 -23.11
N ASP A 110 5.17 -3.64 -23.94
CA ASP A 110 4.94 -4.09 -25.33
C ASP A 110 4.08 -5.35 -25.37
N ILE A 111 4.31 -6.31 -24.46
CA ILE A 111 3.47 -7.50 -24.35
C ILE A 111 2.05 -7.13 -23.89
N ALA A 112 1.89 -6.21 -22.92
CA ALA A 112 0.57 -5.75 -22.50
C ALA A 112 -0.21 -5.12 -23.68
N LEU A 113 0.45 -4.30 -24.50
CA LEU A 113 -0.13 -3.73 -25.72
C LEU A 113 -0.54 -4.81 -26.73
N GLN A 114 0.30 -5.83 -26.94
CA GLN A 114 -0.01 -6.95 -27.83
C GLN A 114 -1.19 -7.81 -27.36
N ARG A 115 -1.50 -7.76 -26.06
CA ARG A 115 -2.64 -8.47 -25.45
C ARG A 115 -3.93 -7.65 -25.43
N ASP A 116 -3.90 -6.42 -25.94
CA ASP A 116 -5.06 -5.52 -26.03
C ASP A 116 -5.71 -5.25 -24.65
N THR A 117 -4.88 -5.01 -23.64
CA THR A 117 -5.37 -4.69 -22.28
C THR A 117 -6.12 -3.36 -22.25
N GLU A 118 -7.24 -3.29 -21.54
CA GLU A 118 -8.12 -2.11 -21.52
C GLU A 118 -7.55 -0.87 -20.80
N GLY A 119 -6.62 -1.07 -19.86
CA GLY A 119 -6.04 0.02 -19.07
C GLY A 119 -5.00 0.84 -19.83
N ASP A 120 -4.86 2.10 -19.44
CA ASP A 120 -3.78 2.96 -19.95
C ASP A 120 -2.43 2.50 -19.38
N LEU A 121 -1.41 2.41 -20.23
CA LEU A 121 -0.07 1.95 -19.86
C LEU A 121 0.94 3.10 -19.87
N MET A 122 1.78 3.16 -18.85
CA MET A 122 2.79 4.21 -18.69
C MET A 122 4.17 3.62 -18.36
N LEU A 123 5.15 3.91 -19.21
CA LEU A 123 6.56 3.63 -18.95
C LEU A 123 7.10 4.60 -17.88
N ALA A 124 7.33 4.09 -16.67
CA ALA A 124 7.74 4.91 -15.53
C ALA A 124 8.51 4.13 -14.45
N ASP A 125 9.55 4.77 -13.89
CA ASP A 125 10.25 4.28 -12.69
C ASP A 125 9.53 4.72 -11.41
N ILE A 126 8.86 3.78 -10.74
CA ILE A 126 8.15 4.01 -9.48
C ILE A 126 9.05 4.55 -8.35
N GLY A 127 10.38 4.38 -8.44
CA GLY A 127 11.35 4.94 -7.50
C GLY A 127 11.62 6.44 -7.66
N GLN A 128 11.14 7.04 -8.75
CA GLN A 128 11.10 8.50 -8.94
C GLN A 128 9.84 9.13 -8.34
N GLY A 129 8.83 8.33 -8.02
CA GLY A 129 7.54 8.76 -7.49
C GLY A 129 6.38 8.38 -8.41
N VAL A 130 5.17 8.76 -7.99
CA VAL A 130 3.92 8.48 -8.72
C VAL A 130 3.45 9.79 -9.37
N PRO A 131 3.46 9.92 -10.71
CA PRO A 131 3.32 11.20 -11.40
C PRO A 131 1.85 11.55 -11.70
N PHE A 132 0.97 11.43 -10.69
CA PHE A 132 -0.44 11.76 -10.81
C PHE A 132 -0.84 12.91 -9.87
N ARG A 133 -1.91 13.61 -10.22
CA ARG A 133 -2.46 14.67 -9.36
C ARG A 133 -2.93 14.09 -8.03
N ALA A 134 -2.95 14.92 -7.00
CA ALA A 134 -3.40 14.47 -5.68
C ALA A 134 -4.86 13.98 -5.72
N GLY A 135 -5.14 12.87 -5.03
CA GLY A 135 -6.48 12.28 -4.94
C GLY A 135 -7.06 11.82 -6.28
N SER A 136 -6.21 11.32 -7.19
CA SER A 136 -6.64 10.76 -8.48
C SER A 136 -7.33 9.43 -8.34
N PHE A 137 -6.76 8.51 -7.56
CA PHE A 137 -7.15 7.11 -7.53
C PHE A 137 -7.97 6.77 -6.30
N ASP A 138 -8.93 5.87 -6.49
CA ASP A 138 -9.70 5.29 -5.39
C ASP A 138 -8.87 4.28 -4.61
N ALA A 139 -8.06 3.50 -5.34
CA ALA A 139 -7.19 2.48 -4.79
C ALA A 139 -5.93 2.28 -5.63
N ALA A 140 -4.96 1.56 -5.07
CA ALA A 140 -3.80 1.09 -5.80
C ALA A 140 -3.50 -0.37 -5.48
N ILE A 141 -3.01 -1.09 -6.48
CA ILE A 141 -2.54 -2.47 -6.34
C ILE A 141 -1.09 -2.54 -6.82
N SER A 142 -0.31 -3.43 -6.24
CA SER A 142 1.03 -3.73 -6.72
C SER A 142 1.35 -5.18 -6.45
N ILE A 143 1.51 -5.98 -7.50
CA ILE A 143 1.76 -7.42 -7.37
C ILE A 143 3.21 -7.71 -7.77
N SER A 144 4.02 -8.16 -6.81
CA SER A 144 5.40 -8.58 -7.04
C SER A 144 6.32 -7.50 -7.64
N ALA A 145 6.11 -6.22 -7.30
CA ALA A 145 6.91 -5.12 -7.87
C ALA A 145 7.74 -4.33 -6.84
N ILE A 146 7.16 -3.94 -5.68
CA ILE A 146 7.80 -2.95 -4.81
C ILE A 146 9.14 -3.41 -4.18
N GLN A 147 9.44 -4.72 -4.15
CA GLN A 147 10.73 -5.21 -3.67
C GLN A 147 11.92 -4.71 -4.51
N TRP A 148 11.68 -4.38 -5.79
CA TRP A 148 12.70 -3.83 -6.69
C TRP A 148 13.18 -2.44 -6.27
N LEU A 149 12.39 -1.69 -5.48
CA LEU A 149 12.81 -0.41 -4.91
C LEU A 149 14.00 -0.56 -3.93
N CYS A 150 14.22 -1.76 -3.41
CA CYS A 150 15.34 -2.07 -2.52
C CYS A 150 16.58 -2.59 -3.25
N SER A 151 16.45 -2.91 -4.54
CA SER A 151 17.57 -3.27 -5.41
C SER A 151 18.21 -1.99 -5.94
N ALA A 152 18.98 -1.28 -5.10
CA ALA A 152 19.76 -0.13 -5.58
C ALA A 152 21.12 -0.60 -6.09
N GLU A 153 21.44 -0.29 -7.35
CA GLU A 153 22.74 -0.59 -7.97
C GLU A 153 23.48 0.66 -8.47
N THR A 154 22.97 1.87 -8.22
CA THR A 154 23.70 3.11 -8.58
C THR A 154 24.01 3.96 -7.36
N SER A 155 25.17 4.62 -7.38
CA SER A 155 25.70 5.46 -6.31
C SER A 155 24.86 6.71 -6.01
N GLU A 156 23.89 7.04 -6.86
CA GLU A 156 23.16 8.32 -6.83
C GLU A 156 21.85 8.27 -6.04
N THR A 157 21.20 7.10 -5.91
CA THR A 157 19.92 7.00 -5.19
C THR A 157 19.88 5.82 -4.23
N SER A 158 19.65 6.09 -2.95
CA SER A 158 19.54 5.04 -1.93
C SER A 158 18.17 4.34 -2.00
N PRO A 159 18.08 3.05 -1.62
CA PRO A 159 16.82 2.34 -1.43
C PRO A 159 15.80 3.12 -0.59
N ALA A 160 16.28 3.70 0.52
CA ALA A 160 15.46 4.49 1.42
C ALA A 160 14.87 5.74 0.74
N GLY A 161 15.65 6.41 -0.11
CA GLY A 161 15.19 7.57 -0.88
C GLY A 161 14.15 7.19 -1.94
N ARG A 162 14.37 6.09 -2.67
CA ARG A 162 13.43 5.56 -3.68
C ARG A 162 12.09 5.16 -3.03
N LEU A 163 12.14 4.39 -1.93
CA LEU A 163 10.95 4.03 -1.15
C LEU A 163 10.21 5.26 -0.62
N SER A 164 10.95 6.27 -0.13
CA SER A 164 10.32 7.51 0.36
C SER A 164 9.60 8.25 -0.76
N ARG A 165 10.20 8.39 -1.94
CA ARG A 165 9.56 9.05 -3.09
C ARG A 165 8.33 8.29 -3.56
N PHE A 166 8.45 6.97 -3.69
CA PHE A 166 7.35 6.10 -4.07
C PHE A 166 6.16 6.25 -3.13
N PHE A 167 6.33 6.00 -1.82
CA PHE A 167 5.21 6.03 -0.88
C PHE A 167 4.65 7.45 -0.67
N ASN A 168 5.48 8.50 -0.71
CA ASN A 168 4.96 9.88 -0.66
C ASN A 168 4.09 10.21 -1.89
N GLY A 169 4.55 9.82 -3.08
CA GLY A 169 3.80 10.01 -4.32
C GLY A 169 2.50 9.19 -4.34
N LEU A 170 2.57 7.93 -3.92
CA LEU A 170 1.41 7.04 -3.82
C LEU A 170 0.38 7.59 -2.82
N TYR A 171 0.82 8.03 -1.64
CA TYR A 171 -0.05 8.62 -0.62
C TYR A 171 -0.78 9.86 -1.16
N ALA A 172 -0.05 10.74 -1.85
CA ALA A 172 -0.62 11.95 -2.42
C ALA A 172 -1.64 11.62 -3.53
N SER A 173 -1.36 10.61 -4.36
CA SER A 173 -2.17 10.24 -5.53
C SER A 173 -3.48 9.54 -5.17
N LEU A 174 -3.59 8.97 -3.98
CA LEU A 174 -4.79 8.30 -3.48
C LEU A 174 -5.76 9.29 -2.81
N LYS A 175 -7.07 9.06 -2.99
CA LYS A 175 -8.09 9.85 -2.28
C LYS A 175 -8.01 9.65 -0.76
N ARG A 176 -8.58 10.58 0.01
CA ARG A 176 -8.77 10.36 1.45
C ARG A 176 -9.70 9.17 1.66
N GLY A 177 -9.31 8.24 2.53
CA GLY A 177 -9.96 6.94 2.69
C GLY A 177 -9.59 5.90 1.62
N GLY A 178 -8.75 6.26 0.64
CA GLY A 178 -8.24 5.34 -0.37
C GLY A 178 -7.33 4.28 0.25
N ARG A 179 -7.30 3.10 -0.39
CA ARG A 179 -6.51 1.95 0.06
C ARG A 179 -5.46 1.56 -0.98
N ALA A 180 -4.38 0.97 -0.51
CA ALA A 180 -3.41 0.32 -1.39
C ALA A 180 -3.01 -1.04 -0.83
N VAL A 181 -2.88 -2.03 -1.71
CA VAL A 181 -2.38 -3.35 -1.33
C VAL A 181 -1.18 -3.69 -2.20
N CYS A 182 -0.04 -3.91 -1.56
CA CYS A 182 1.19 -4.29 -2.23
C CYS A 182 1.62 -5.69 -1.81
N GLN A 183 1.55 -6.66 -2.73
CA GLN A 183 2.17 -7.96 -2.57
C GLN A 183 3.65 -7.89 -2.97
N PHE A 184 4.55 -8.43 -2.14
CA PHE A 184 5.99 -8.36 -2.40
C PHE A 184 6.80 -9.49 -1.78
N TYR A 185 8.03 -9.66 -2.27
CA TYR A 185 8.99 -10.66 -1.78
C TYR A 185 10.22 -10.00 -1.17
N PRO A 186 10.24 -9.74 0.16
CA PRO A 186 11.44 -9.22 0.81
C PRO A 186 12.53 -10.30 0.89
N LYS A 187 13.78 -9.92 0.65
CA LYS A 187 14.96 -10.81 0.79
C LYS A 187 15.26 -11.15 2.25
N ASN A 188 14.96 -10.24 3.17
CA ASN A 188 15.20 -10.37 4.61
C ASN A 188 14.29 -9.46 5.42
N ASP A 189 14.26 -9.65 6.74
CA ASP A 189 13.45 -8.85 7.66
C ASP A 189 13.82 -7.36 7.67
N GLN A 190 15.07 -7.04 7.33
CA GLN A 190 15.50 -5.64 7.21
C GLN A 190 14.81 -4.95 6.04
N GLN A 191 14.72 -5.61 4.88
CA GLN A 191 14.00 -5.09 3.71
C GLN A 191 12.50 -4.96 3.99
N LYS A 192 11.91 -6.00 4.60
CA LYS A 192 10.52 -6.00 5.06
C LYS A 192 10.23 -4.78 5.94
N LYS A 193 11.06 -4.56 6.96
CA LYS A 193 10.95 -3.41 7.86
C LYS A 193 11.15 -2.08 7.15
N MET A 194 12.14 -1.97 6.26
CA MET A 194 12.42 -0.74 5.52
C MET A 194 11.24 -0.30 4.65
N ILE A 195 10.59 -1.24 3.97
CA ILE A 195 9.40 -0.98 3.15
C ILE A 195 8.25 -0.49 4.04
N THR A 196 7.93 -1.22 5.11
CA THR A 196 6.83 -0.86 6.01
C THR A 196 7.08 0.49 6.69
N GLU A 197 8.29 0.77 7.16
CA GLU A 197 8.65 2.06 7.77
C GLU A 197 8.60 3.23 6.78
N ALA A 198 8.86 2.99 5.49
CA ALA A 198 8.69 4.02 4.47
C ALA A 198 7.21 4.37 4.25
N ALA A 199 6.34 3.37 4.16
CA ALA A 199 4.89 3.58 4.04
C ALA A 199 4.32 4.34 5.26
N VAL A 200 4.69 3.93 6.47
CA VAL A 200 4.24 4.60 7.71
C VAL A 200 4.73 6.05 7.77
N ARG A 201 5.97 6.32 7.35
CA ARG A 201 6.51 7.69 7.31
C ARG A 201 5.81 8.57 6.28
N ALA A 202 5.35 8.01 5.16
CA ALA A 202 4.56 8.75 4.17
C ALA A 202 3.16 9.14 4.69
N GLY A 203 2.69 8.52 5.77
CA GLY A 203 1.43 8.85 6.44
C GLY A 203 0.35 7.78 6.30
N PHE A 204 0.66 6.63 5.70
CA PHE A 204 -0.28 5.51 5.63
C PHE A 204 -0.54 4.88 7.01
N GLY A 205 -1.78 4.48 7.24
CA GLY A 205 -2.05 3.39 8.17
C GLY A 205 -1.61 2.08 7.52
N ALA A 206 -0.68 1.34 8.14
CA ALA A 206 -0.09 0.15 7.54
C ALA A 206 -0.32 -1.11 8.39
N GLY A 207 -0.77 -2.17 7.74
CA GLY A 207 -0.82 -3.53 8.27
C GLY A 207 -0.05 -4.48 7.36
N LEU A 208 0.55 -5.51 7.93
CA LEU A 208 1.22 -6.55 7.17
C LEU A 208 0.55 -7.89 7.41
N LEU A 209 0.10 -8.53 6.33
CA LEU A 209 -0.54 -9.84 6.33
C LEU A 209 0.43 -10.87 5.72
N GLU A 210 0.52 -12.04 6.35
CA GLU A 210 1.18 -13.22 5.77
C GLU A 210 0.16 -14.32 5.52
N ASP A 211 -0.07 -14.67 4.26
CA ASP A 211 -0.83 -15.87 3.91
C ASP A 211 0.12 -17.09 3.90
N ASP A 212 -0.38 -18.23 4.38
CA ASP A 212 0.36 -19.49 4.52
C ASP A 212 1.67 -19.41 5.35
N PRO A 213 1.61 -18.87 6.59
CA PRO A 213 2.79 -18.68 7.41
C PRO A 213 3.49 -20.01 7.72
N GLY A 214 4.83 -20.00 7.72
CA GLY A 214 5.64 -21.19 7.99
C GLY A 214 5.77 -22.17 6.81
N THR A 215 5.15 -21.88 5.66
CA THR A 215 5.31 -22.67 4.44
C THR A 215 6.34 -22.03 3.50
N LYS A 216 6.78 -22.80 2.48
CA LYS A 216 7.60 -22.27 1.38
C LYS A 216 6.82 -21.35 0.43
N ASN A 217 5.49 -21.30 0.54
CA ASN A 217 4.61 -20.55 -0.34
C ASN A 217 4.09 -19.26 0.32
N VAL A 218 4.75 -18.79 1.39
CA VAL A 218 4.34 -17.58 2.10
C VAL A 218 4.19 -16.40 1.16
N LYS A 219 3.05 -15.71 1.25
CA LYS A 219 2.76 -14.50 0.47
C LYS A 219 2.56 -13.34 1.44
N LEU A 220 3.32 -12.28 1.23
CA LEU A 220 3.29 -11.08 2.06
C LEU A 220 2.53 -9.96 1.37
N TYR A 221 1.56 -9.39 2.07
CA TYR A 221 0.75 -8.26 1.60
C TYR A 221 0.88 -7.09 2.57
N LEU A 222 1.30 -5.95 2.05
CA LEU A 222 1.28 -4.67 2.76
C LEU A 222 -0.05 -3.98 2.46
N VAL A 223 -0.90 -3.86 3.47
CA VAL A 223 -2.23 -3.24 3.38
C VAL A 223 -2.14 -1.81 3.93
N LEU A 224 -2.50 -0.83 3.11
CA LEU A 224 -2.30 0.59 3.37
C LEU A 224 -3.61 1.39 3.28
N THR A 225 -3.76 2.40 4.13
CA THR A 225 -4.93 3.30 4.18
C THR A 225 -4.50 4.76 4.25
N VAL A 226 -5.17 5.63 3.48
CA VAL A 226 -4.95 7.09 3.47
C VAL A 226 -5.95 7.80 4.36
N GLY A 227 -5.48 8.70 5.23
CA GLY A 227 -6.35 9.66 5.93
C GLY A 227 -6.80 9.29 7.35
N ASN A 228 -6.24 8.25 7.98
CA ASN A 228 -6.57 7.86 9.37
C ASN A 228 -5.89 8.72 10.46
N GLY A 229 -5.62 10.00 10.17
CA GLY A 229 -4.91 10.95 11.04
C GLY A 229 -5.58 11.30 12.39
N GLY A 230 -6.67 10.63 12.81
CA GLY A 230 -7.38 10.96 14.05
C GLY A 230 -8.13 9.84 14.79
N GLN A 231 -8.35 8.67 14.18
CA GLN A 231 -9.07 7.56 14.82
C GLN A 231 -8.24 6.28 14.67
N SER A 232 -7.73 5.77 15.78
CA SER A 232 -7.03 4.47 15.83
C SER A 232 -7.99 3.27 15.72
N SER A 233 -9.27 3.51 15.44
CA SER A 233 -10.33 2.50 15.46
C SER A 233 -10.54 1.78 14.12
N ASP A 234 -10.05 2.31 13.01
CA ASP A 234 -10.40 1.77 11.68
C ASP A 234 -9.38 0.80 11.07
N ILE A 235 -8.08 0.89 11.41
CA ILE A 235 -7.16 -0.19 10.99
C ILE A 235 -7.55 -1.47 11.71
N THR A 236 -7.89 -1.39 13.01
CA THR A 236 -8.45 -2.51 13.75
C THR A 236 -9.79 -2.98 13.21
N GLY A 237 -10.57 -2.13 12.53
CA GLY A 237 -11.86 -2.49 11.91
C GLY A 237 -11.69 -3.18 10.55
N VAL A 238 -10.74 -2.73 9.73
CA VAL A 238 -10.41 -3.33 8.42
C VAL A 238 -9.65 -4.65 8.57
N VAL A 239 -8.88 -4.80 9.66
CA VAL A 239 -8.19 -6.06 10.02
C VAL A 239 -8.94 -6.84 11.09
N ASP A 240 -10.08 -6.34 11.60
CA ASP A 240 -10.90 -7.05 12.60
C ASP A 240 -11.45 -8.30 11.93
N GLY A 241 -10.97 -9.47 12.35
CA GLY A 241 -11.33 -10.75 11.75
C GLY A 241 -10.40 -11.25 10.65
N MET A 242 -9.33 -10.52 10.29
CA MET A 242 -8.24 -11.06 9.46
C MET A 242 -7.17 -11.70 10.35
N ASP A 243 -7.11 -13.04 10.35
CA ASP A 243 -6.06 -13.77 11.06
C ASP A 243 -4.67 -13.43 10.51
N GLY A 244 -3.72 -13.06 11.40
CA GLY A 244 -2.30 -12.91 11.04
C GLY A 244 -1.83 -11.51 10.61
N VAL A 245 -2.61 -10.45 10.85
CA VAL A 245 -2.17 -9.07 10.52
C VAL A 245 -1.35 -8.42 11.64
N ASP A 246 -0.09 -8.07 11.37
CA ASP A 246 0.72 -7.23 12.27
C ASP A 246 0.47 -5.75 11.97
N ILE A 247 -0.30 -5.08 12.85
CA ILE A 247 -0.63 -3.66 12.71
C ILE A 247 0.57 -2.82 13.13
N MET A 248 1.17 -2.10 12.17
CA MET A 248 2.29 -1.21 12.40
C MET A 248 1.85 0.26 12.30
N ASP A 249 0.97 0.72 13.20
CA ASP A 249 0.71 2.16 13.36
C ASP A 249 1.82 2.79 14.23
N SER A 250 2.52 3.80 13.69
CA SER A 250 3.53 4.57 14.43
C SER A 250 2.97 5.19 15.72
N ARG A 251 1.66 5.45 15.79
CA ARG A 251 0.97 5.93 17.00
C ARG A 251 0.66 4.82 18.01
N TYR A 252 0.74 3.54 17.64
CA TYR A 252 0.60 2.42 18.59
C TYR A 252 1.77 2.38 19.60
N LYS A 253 2.98 2.76 19.17
CA LYS A 253 4.13 2.93 20.07
C LYS A 253 3.99 4.16 20.98
N VAL A 254 3.36 5.23 20.48
CA VAL A 254 3.04 6.43 21.27
C VAL A 254 1.95 6.13 22.31
N ASN A 255 0.95 5.30 21.96
CA ASN A 255 -0.12 4.91 22.87
C ASN A 255 0.29 3.86 23.91
N LYS A 256 1.29 3.01 23.64
CA LYS A 256 1.86 2.14 24.70
C LYS A 256 2.59 2.93 25.79
N THR A 257 3.06 4.14 25.48
CA THR A 257 3.61 5.09 26.46
C THR A 257 2.56 6.07 27.01
N ALA A 258 1.42 6.26 26.33
CA ALA A 258 0.39 7.22 26.70
C ALA A 258 -0.94 6.63 27.23
N THR A 259 -1.09 5.30 27.39
CA THR A 259 -2.31 4.71 27.97
C THR A 259 -2.05 3.99 29.30
N SER A 260 -1.68 4.78 30.31
CA SER A 260 -2.21 4.58 31.66
C SER A 260 -2.31 5.94 32.35
N VAL A 261 -3.32 6.73 31.98
CA VAL A 261 -3.71 7.88 32.81
C VAL A 261 -4.24 7.31 34.13
N VAL A 262 -3.32 7.11 35.08
CA VAL A 262 -3.64 6.56 36.39
C VAL A 262 -4.58 7.55 37.10
N LYS A 263 -5.89 7.24 37.12
CA LYS A 263 -6.94 8.10 37.69
C LYS A 263 -6.56 8.52 39.10
N LYS A 264 -6.56 9.84 39.36
CA LYS A 264 -6.24 10.43 40.68
C LYS A 264 -7.14 9.82 41.75
N GLY A 265 -6.54 9.23 42.79
CA GLY A 265 -7.24 8.53 43.87
C GLY A 265 -7.40 7.02 43.69
N SER A 266 -7.04 6.45 42.54
CA SER A 266 -6.97 4.99 42.37
C SER A 266 -5.84 4.37 43.21
N LYS A 267 -5.93 3.07 43.53
CA LYS A 267 -4.88 2.34 44.25
C LYS A 267 -3.52 2.46 43.54
N ALA A 268 -3.50 2.35 42.21
CA ALA A 268 -2.30 2.52 41.40
C ALA A 268 -1.71 3.94 41.50
N TRP A 269 -2.57 4.97 41.57
CA TRP A 269 -2.12 6.37 41.76
C TRP A 269 -1.47 6.57 43.13
N ILE A 270 -2.06 5.96 44.17
CA ILE A 270 -1.56 6.04 45.55
C ILE A 270 -0.21 5.33 45.67
N VAL A 271 -0.05 4.15 45.08
CA VAL A 271 1.23 3.39 45.11
C VAL A 271 2.34 4.17 44.41
N LYS A 272 2.08 4.67 43.19
CA LYS A 272 3.05 5.48 42.44
C LYS A 272 3.46 6.77 43.19
N LYS A 273 2.53 7.38 43.92
CA LYS A 273 2.83 8.54 44.78
C LYS A 273 3.69 8.18 45.99
N LYS A 274 3.46 7.03 46.62
CA LYS A 274 4.27 6.53 47.75
C LYS A 274 5.71 6.28 47.32
N GLU A 275 5.91 5.54 46.23
CA GLU A 275 7.25 5.30 45.65
C GLU A 275 7.98 6.60 45.31
N GLN A 276 7.25 7.59 44.74
CA GLN A 276 7.84 8.90 44.44
C GLN A 276 8.30 9.66 45.69
N GLN A 277 7.59 9.52 46.81
CA GLN A 277 7.95 10.17 48.08
C GLN A 277 9.11 9.42 48.78
N GLU A 278 9.15 8.10 48.71
CA GLU A 278 10.27 7.28 49.21
C GLU A 278 11.57 7.59 48.46
N ARG A 279 11.51 7.70 47.13
CA ARG A 279 12.67 8.11 46.31
C ARG A 279 13.17 9.53 46.64
N LYS A 280 12.30 10.36 47.22
CA LYS A 280 12.64 11.71 47.71
C LYS A 280 13.06 11.71 49.19
N GLY A 281 13.32 10.53 49.79
CA GLY A 281 13.79 10.38 51.16
C GLY A 281 12.75 10.68 52.23
N ARG A 282 11.46 10.75 51.88
CA ARG A 282 10.40 11.03 52.85
C ARG A 282 9.91 9.75 53.50
N VAL A 283 9.53 9.84 54.78
CA VAL A 283 8.94 8.71 55.52
C VAL A 283 7.53 8.45 55.00
N VAL A 284 7.32 7.27 54.41
CA VAL A 284 6.03 6.85 53.83
C VAL A 284 5.55 5.57 54.51
N LYS A 285 4.25 5.47 54.81
CA LYS A 285 3.65 4.25 55.39
C LYS A 285 3.56 3.13 54.35
N SER A 286 3.85 1.90 54.77
CA SER A 286 3.78 0.70 53.92
C SER A 286 2.42 0.50 53.25
N THR A 287 2.42 -0.15 52.09
CA THR A 287 1.20 -0.51 51.36
C THR A 287 0.52 -1.72 52.01
N SER A 288 -0.76 -1.59 52.38
CA SER A 288 -1.57 -2.68 52.92
C SER A 288 -2.71 -3.07 51.97
N LYS A 289 -3.38 -4.21 52.26
CA LYS A 289 -4.56 -4.68 51.50
C LYS A 289 -5.74 -3.68 51.48
N TYR A 290 -5.75 -2.70 52.38
CA TYR A 290 -6.77 -1.66 52.46
C TYR A 290 -6.40 -0.35 51.73
N THR A 291 -5.24 -0.30 51.06
CA THR A 291 -4.78 0.89 50.33
C THR A 291 -5.72 1.25 49.18
N GLY A 292 -6.26 2.47 49.18
CA GLY A 292 -7.17 2.98 48.15
C GLY A 292 -8.65 2.60 48.34
N ARG A 293 -9.03 1.92 49.42
CA ARG A 293 -10.43 1.58 49.70
C ARG A 293 -11.16 2.74 50.39
N LYS A 294 -12.37 3.07 49.92
CA LYS A 294 -13.23 4.09 50.54
C LYS A 294 -13.63 3.62 51.94
N ARG A 295 -13.31 4.40 52.98
CA ARG A 295 -13.75 4.13 54.36
C ARG A 295 -15.22 4.49 54.47
N ARG A 296 -16.05 3.63 55.08
CA ARG A 296 -17.42 3.99 55.46
C ARG A 296 -17.32 5.02 56.58
N VAL A 297 -18.05 6.13 56.44
CA VAL A 297 -18.21 7.10 57.52
C VAL A 297 -19.09 6.44 58.56
N ALA A 298 -18.57 6.26 59.77
CA ALA A 298 -19.39 5.93 60.92
C ALA A 298 -20.00 7.25 61.40
N PHE A 299 -21.33 7.33 61.41
CA PHE A 299 -22.05 8.35 62.16
C PHE A 299 -22.15 7.88 63.61
#